data_AF-A0A2N6CIA8-F1
#
_entry.id   AF-A0A2N6CIA8-F1
#
_cell.length_a   1.000
_cell.length_b   1.000
_cell.length_c   1.000
_cell.angle_alpha   90.00
_cell.angle_beta   90.00
_cell.angle_gamma   90.00
#
_symmetry.space_group_name_H-M   'P 1'
#
loop_
_entity.id
_entity.type
_entity.pdbx_description
1 polymer ?
#
loop_
_entity_poly.entity_id
_entity_poly.type
_entity_poly.pdbx_seq_one_letter_code
_entity_poly.pdbx_strand_id
1 'polypeptide(L)'
;MNSASIPASTRQPDLPENLLNIDKLAAATLQRDPYDYLVVPGFLDQQVVDAVNADYPLIPSAGNKDYETYERGPVFDAFIEQLTSREMRDALASKFGVDLTGSTTTVTVRTFSELSDGNIHTDHWSKVVTVLVYFNDGWEGDGGQLRILRSKDDIEDYAAQIPPMSGSLMAFRRCDHSFHGYVRYKGPRRMVQMSWNRPSRMANVSQKISRLGTRLMKLVTRGSGRV
;
A
#
# COMPACT_ATOMS: atom_id res chain seq x y z
N MET A 1 46.24 23.26 20.29
CA MET A 1 46.02 22.59 18.99
C MET A 1 45.26 21.30 19.25
N ASN A 2 43.98 21.26 18.90
CA ASN A 2 43.29 20.10 18.35
C ASN A 2 41.86 20.55 18.03
N SER A 3 41.70 21.03 16.80
CA SER A 3 40.39 21.24 16.18
C SER A 3 39.81 19.86 15.90
N ALA A 4 38.78 19.47 16.65
CA ALA A 4 37.96 18.32 16.30
C ALA A 4 37.04 18.75 15.15
N SER A 5 37.26 18.16 13.97
CA SER A 5 36.43 18.35 12.80
C SER A 5 35.00 17.87 13.08
N ILE A 6 34.03 18.75 12.86
CA ILE A 6 32.61 18.43 12.79
C ILE A 6 32.41 17.51 11.57
N PRO A 7 31.76 16.34 11.67
CA PRO A 7 31.52 15.49 10.51
C PRO A 7 30.60 16.22 9.53
N ALA A 8 30.89 16.05 8.24
CA ALA A 8 30.15 16.63 7.14
C ALA A 8 28.65 16.35 7.29
N SER A 9 27.85 17.42 7.27
CA SER A 9 26.40 17.37 7.07
C SER A 9 26.13 16.52 5.83
N THR A 10 25.53 15.35 6.03
CA THR A 10 24.98 14.51 4.96
C THR A 10 23.95 15.39 4.25
N ARG A 11 24.35 15.98 3.12
CA ARG A 11 23.46 16.77 2.29
C ARG A 11 22.32 15.84 1.88
N GLN A 12 21.12 16.09 2.42
CA GLN A 12 19.91 15.39 2.01
C GLN A 12 19.84 15.50 0.49
N PRO A 13 19.60 14.40 -0.26
CA PRO A 13 19.52 14.49 -1.71
C PRO A 13 18.51 15.58 -2.08
N ASP A 14 18.81 16.36 -3.13
CA ASP A 14 17.87 17.33 -3.69
C ASP A 14 16.69 16.54 -4.29
N LEU A 15 15.70 16.23 -3.44
CA LEU A 15 14.48 15.54 -3.84
C LEU A 15 13.62 16.52 -4.64
N PRO A 16 12.88 16.02 -5.66
CA PRO A 16 11.90 16.84 -6.34
C PRO A 16 10.82 17.29 -5.35
N GLU A 17 10.26 18.48 -5.57
CA GLU A 17 9.10 18.96 -4.80
C GLU A 17 7.92 17.98 -4.91
N ASN A 18 7.69 17.43 -6.11
CA ASN A 18 6.72 16.38 -6.36
C ASN A 18 7.39 15.01 -6.31
N LEU A 19 7.05 14.23 -5.27
CA LEU A 19 7.55 12.87 -5.07
C LEU A 19 6.82 11.86 -5.96
N LEU A 20 5.59 12.19 -6.38
CA LEU A 20 4.71 11.30 -7.13
C LEU A 20 4.70 11.63 -8.63
N ASN A 21 4.85 10.63 -9.49
CA ASN A 21 4.69 10.79 -10.94
C ASN A 21 3.21 10.68 -11.35
N ILE A 22 2.43 11.75 -11.13
CA ILE A 22 0.99 11.80 -11.49
C ILE A 22 0.76 11.62 -13.00
N ASP A 23 1.64 12.15 -13.85
CA ASP A 23 1.55 11.97 -15.29
C ASP A 23 1.64 10.50 -15.72
N LYS A 24 2.51 9.71 -15.06
CA LYS A 24 2.60 8.26 -15.31
C LYS A 24 1.32 7.55 -14.88
N LEU A 25 0.70 7.96 -13.78
CA LEU A 25 -0.62 7.44 -13.36
C LEU A 25 -1.70 7.79 -14.40
N ALA A 26 -1.72 9.03 -14.87
CA ALA A 26 -2.67 9.48 -15.90
C ALA A 26 -2.49 8.71 -17.22
N ALA A 27 -1.26 8.38 -17.61
CA ALA A 27 -0.94 7.62 -18.82
C ALA A 27 -1.16 6.10 -18.72
N ALA A 28 -1.11 5.52 -17.52
CA ALA A 28 -1.15 4.06 -17.32
C ALA A 28 -2.42 3.40 -17.90
N THR A 29 -2.34 2.22 -18.51
CA THR A 29 -3.54 1.57 -19.05
C THR A 29 -4.48 1.11 -17.94
N LEU A 30 -5.76 1.48 -18.03
CA LEU A 30 -6.80 0.94 -17.16
C LEU A 30 -7.26 -0.42 -17.70
N GLN A 31 -6.93 -1.49 -16.98
CA GLN A 31 -7.40 -2.84 -17.24
C GLN A 31 -8.83 -3.00 -16.74
N ARG A 32 -9.61 -3.84 -17.43
CA ARG A 32 -11.06 -4.03 -17.16
C ARG A 32 -11.44 -5.46 -16.78
N ASP A 33 -10.61 -6.44 -17.11
CA ASP A 33 -10.80 -7.86 -16.75
C ASP A 33 -9.84 -8.21 -15.60
N PRO A 34 -10.32 -8.67 -14.43
CA PRO A 34 -11.71 -9.02 -14.10
C PRO A 34 -12.55 -7.86 -13.59
N TYR A 35 -11.89 -6.75 -13.27
CA TYR A 35 -12.47 -5.49 -12.79
C TYR A 35 -11.50 -4.34 -13.10
N ASP A 36 -11.89 -3.11 -12.78
CA ASP A 36 -11.06 -1.93 -13.07
C ASP A 36 -9.81 -1.89 -12.17
N TYR A 37 -8.62 -2.08 -12.74
CA TYR A 37 -7.32 -1.90 -12.06
C TYR A 37 -6.25 -1.35 -13.00
N LEU A 38 -5.15 -0.87 -12.43
CA LEU A 38 -3.97 -0.42 -13.16
C LEU A 38 -2.71 -0.69 -12.36
N VAL A 39 -1.59 -0.69 -13.08
CA VAL A 39 -0.24 -0.76 -12.52
C VAL A 39 0.59 0.36 -13.16
N VAL A 40 1.37 1.06 -12.34
CA VAL A 40 2.24 2.17 -12.73
C VAL A 40 3.67 1.85 -12.28
N PRO A 41 4.47 1.23 -13.15
CA PRO A 41 5.91 1.09 -12.90
C PRO A 41 6.58 2.47 -12.81
N GLY A 42 7.54 2.64 -11.89
CA GLY A 42 8.25 3.91 -11.70
C GLY A 42 7.33 5.06 -11.31
N PHE A 43 6.25 4.79 -10.58
CA PHE A 43 5.39 5.82 -9.99
C PHE A 43 6.19 6.73 -9.05
N LEU A 44 7.15 6.17 -8.33
CA LEU A 44 8.20 6.91 -7.66
C LEU A 44 9.52 6.67 -8.42
N ASP A 45 10.31 7.72 -8.60
CA ASP A 45 11.67 7.58 -9.11
C ASP A 45 12.58 6.98 -8.04
N GLN A 46 13.67 6.30 -8.44
CA GLN A 46 14.50 5.54 -7.52
C GLN A 46 15.03 6.38 -6.35
N GLN A 47 15.48 7.61 -6.60
CA GLN A 47 15.96 8.52 -5.55
C GLN A 47 14.88 8.86 -4.49
N VAL A 48 13.61 8.93 -4.93
CA VAL A 48 12.47 9.16 -4.03
C VAL A 48 12.20 7.89 -3.22
N VAL A 49 12.26 6.72 -3.87
CA VAL A 49 12.10 5.44 -3.17
C VAL A 49 13.15 5.26 -2.08
N ASP A 50 14.42 5.53 -2.40
CA ASP A 50 15.54 5.40 -1.46
C ASP A 50 15.33 6.32 -0.25
N ALA A 51 14.93 7.57 -0.48
CA ALA A 51 14.66 8.53 0.58
C ALA A 51 13.44 8.16 1.45
N VAL A 52 12.34 7.70 0.83
CA VAL A 52 11.17 7.20 1.56
C VAL A 52 11.51 5.93 2.35
N ASN A 53 12.38 5.06 1.82
CA ASN A 53 12.83 3.85 2.51
C ASN A 53 13.75 4.13 3.71
N ALA A 54 14.54 5.21 3.65
CA ALA A 54 15.36 5.69 4.76
C ALA A 54 14.49 6.24 5.90
N ASP A 55 13.40 6.93 5.55
CA ASP A 55 12.45 7.52 6.50
C ASP A 55 11.28 6.59 6.86
N TYR A 56 11.31 5.34 6.40
CA TYR A 56 10.19 4.41 6.53
C TYR A 56 9.87 4.08 8.00
N PRO A 57 8.58 3.93 8.38
CA PRO A 57 8.20 3.63 9.75
C PRO A 57 8.87 2.39 10.34
N LEU A 58 9.40 2.51 11.56
CA LEU A 58 10.08 1.44 12.29
C LEU A 58 9.09 0.40 12.87
N ILE A 59 8.48 -0.39 12.00
CA ILE A 59 7.47 -1.40 12.36
C ILE A 59 8.14 -2.78 12.54
N PRO A 60 8.20 -3.34 13.77
CA PRO A 60 8.93 -4.60 14.04
C PRO A 60 8.07 -5.86 13.86
N SER A 61 6.92 -5.78 13.20
CA SER A 61 6.00 -6.93 13.09
C SER A 61 5.16 -6.93 11.81
N ALA A 62 4.64 -8.10 11.45
CA ALA A 62 3.83 -8.30 10.26
C ALA A 62 2.42 -7.68 10.35
N GLY A 63 1.77 -7.60 9.18
CA GLY A 63 0.42 -7.07 8.99
C GLY A 63 0.35 -5.57 8.75
N ASN A 64 -0.86 -5.08 8.44
CA ASN A 64 -1.12 -3.67 8.19
C ASN A 64 -1.18 -2.88 9.50
N LYS A 65 -0.30 -1.90 9.65
CA LYS A 65 -0.18 -1.06 10.85
C LYS A 65 -0.69 0.35 10.60
N ASP A 66 -1.12 0.96 11.70
CA ASP A 66 -1.28 2.40 11.76
C ASP A 66 0.11 3.02 11.87
N TYR A 67 0.53 3.77 10.86
CA TYR A 67 1.92 4.23 10.77
C TYR A 67 2.21 5.40 11.70
N GLU A 68 1.18 6.14 12.09
CA GLU A 68 1.29 7.31 12.98
C GLU A 68 1.82 6.91 14.37
N THR A 69 1.66 5.63 14.75
CA THR A 69 2.13 5.10 16.04
C THR A 69 3.60 4.66 16.04
N TYR A 70 4.32 4.88 14.93
CA TYR A 70 5.73 4.49 14.78
C TYR A 70 6.58 5.70 14.39
N GLU A 71 7.82 5.71 14.88
CA GLU A 71 8.84 6.66 14.45
C GLU A 71 9.12 6.50 12.95
N ARG A 72 9.26 7.64 12.27
CA ARG A 72 9.45 7.78 10.82
C ARG A 72 10.02 9.17 10.53
N GLY A 73 10.60 9.35 9.35
CA GLY A 73 11.20 10.62 8.96
C GLY A 73 10.29 11.50 8.09
N PRO A 74 10.71 12.76 7.86
CA PRO A 74 9.91 13.77 7.18
C PRO A 74 9.62 13.48 5.70
N VAL A 75 10.48 12.74 4.99
CA VAL A 75 10.25 12.38 3.58
C VAL A 75 9.11 11.38 3.47
N PHE A 76 8.99 10.44 4.43
CA PHE A 76 7.85 9.54 4.49
C PHE A 76 6.55 10.30 4.75
N ASP A 77 6.56 11.27 5.67
CA ASP A 77 5.39 12.12 5.94
C ASP A 77 4.98 12.94 4.70
N ALA A 78 5.94 13.57 4.00
CA ALA A 78 5.68 14.29 2.76
C ALA A 78 5.10 13.38 1.66
N PHE A 79 5.61 12.14 1.55
CA PHE A 79 5.06 11.14 0.63
C PHE A 79 3.60 10.80 0.96
N ILE A 80 3.25 10.60 2.24
CA ILE A 80 1.86 10.34 2.64
C ILE A 80 0.95 11.56 2.38
N GLU A 81 1.43 12.76 2.67
CA GLU A 81 0.72 14.01 2.37
C GLU A 81 0.37 14.10 0.87
N GLN A 82 1.36 13.91 -0.02
CA GLN A 82 1.11 13.93 -1.46
C GLN A 82 0.22 12.77 -1.91
N LEU A 83 0.39 11.57 -1.36
CA LEU A 83 -0.43 10.40 -1.70
C LEU A 83 -1.90 10.58 -1.31
N THR A 84 -2.16 11.40 -0.29
CA THR A 84 -3.51 11.73 0.19
C THR A 84 -4.03 13.09 -0.29
N SER A 85 -3.29 13.74 -1.20
CA SER A 85 -3.59 15.06 -1.72
C SER A 85 -4.84 15.08 -2.61
N ARG A 86 -5.33 16.31 -2.86
CA ARG A 86 -6.39 16.57 -3.84
C ARG A 86 -5.97 16.17 -5.26
N GLU A 87 -4.72 16.41 -5.63
CA GLU A 87 -4.21 16.06 -6.96
C GLU A 87 -4.29 14.54 -7.20
N MET A 88 -3.82 13.75 -6.24
CA MET A 88 -3.91 12.30 -6.30
C MET A 88 -5.36 11.82 -6.33
N ARG A 89 -6.25 12.45 -5.55
CA ARG A 89 -7.69 12.19 -5.58
C ARG A 89 -8.27 12.40 -6.97
N ASP A 90 -7.98 13.54 -7.59
CA ASP A 90 -8.57 13.96 -8.86
C ASP A 90 -8.04 13.09 -10.02
N ALA A 91 -6.75 12.74 -9.97
CA ALA A 91 -6.15 11.79 -10.91
C ALA A 91 -6.83 10.41 -10.85
N LEU A 92 -7.03 9.86 -9.64
CA LEU A 92 -7.71 8.56 -9.47
C LEU A 92 -9.20 8.63 -9.85
N ALA A 93 -9.90 9.70 -9.45
CA ALA A 93 -11.31 9.91 -9.78
C ALA A 93 -11.53 9.92 -11.28
N SER A 94 -10.72 10.70 -12.00
CA SER A 94 -10.71 10.75 -13.47
C SER A 94 -10.39 9.38 -14.06
N LYS A 95 -9.33 8.73 -13.57
CA LYS A 95 -8.84 7.45 -14.11
C LYS A 95 -9.87 6.33 -14.01
N PHE A 96 -10.53 6.21 -12.86
CA PHE A 96 -11.51 5.15 -12.60
C PHE A 96 -12.96 5.55 -12.94
N GLY A 97 -13.20 6.81 -13.33
CA GLY A 97 -14.55 7.32 -13.60
C GLY A 97 -15.46 7.25 -12.37
N VAL A 98 -14.96 7.67 -11.20
CA VAL A 98 -15.67 7.63 -9.91
C VAL A 98 -15.68 9.00 -9.25
N ASP A 99 -16.70 9.27 -8.42
CA ASP A 99 -16.71 10.45 -7.56
C ASP A 99 -16.03 10.16 -6.22
N LEU A 100 -15.00 10.94 -5.90
CA LEU A 100 -14.27 10.91 -4.63
C LEU A 100 -14.52 12.18 -3.80
N THR A 101 -15.53 12.99 -4.12
CA THR A 101 -15.88 14.19 -3.37
C THR A 101 -16.34 13.85 -1.96
N GLY A 102 -15.75 14.54 -0.97
CA GLY A 102 -16.02 14.29 0.46
C GLY A 102 -15.51 12.95 0.99
N SER A 103 -14.81 12.16 0.18
CA SER A 103 -14.21 10.90 0.63
C SER A 103 -13.12 11.14 1.68
N THR A 104 -12.92 10.15 2.55
CA THR A 104 -11.84 10.15 3.55
C THR A 104 -10.77 9.15 3.18
N THR A 105 -9.51 9.43 3.50
CA THR A 105 -8.41 8.48 3.30
C THR A 105 -8.25 7.56 4.49
N THR A 106 -7.78 6.34 4.24
CA THR A 106 -7.23 5.46 5.27
C THR A 106 -5.90 4.96 4.76
N VAL A 107 -4.85 5.16 5.55
CA VAL A 107 -3.50 4.72 5.22
C VAL A 107 -3.06 3.64 6.22
N THR A 108 -2.46 2.59 5.70
CA THR A 108 -1.80 1.57 6.53
C THR A 108 -0.48 1.17 5.92
N VAL A 109 0.50 0.88 6.76
CA VAL A 109 1.85 0.53 6.33
C VAL A 109 2.16 -0.89 6.75
N ARG A 110 2.86 -1.62 5.89
CA ARG A 110 3.38 -2.96 6.17
C ARG A 110 4.89 -2.95 5.91
N THR A 111 5.62 -3.65 6.78
CA THR A 111 7.07 -3.92 6.62
C THR A 111 7.33 -5.40 6.39
N PHE A 112 6.52 -6.28 6.99
CA PHE A 112 6.67 -7.73 6.87
C PHE A 112 5.34 -8.40 6.49
N SER A 113 5.44 -9.48 5.72
CA SER A 113 4.37 -10.45 5.53
C SER A 113 4.62 -11.69 6.37
N GLU A 114 3.55 -12.37 6.75
CA GLU A 114 3.54 -13.66 7.42
C GLU A 114 2.65 -14.66 6.67
N LEU A 115 2.81 -15.96 6.93
CA LEU A 115 2.08 -17.01 6.20
C LEU A 115 0.57 -16.97 6.37
N SER A 116 0.06 -16.30 7.42
CA SER A 116 -1.38 -16.08 7.61
C SER A 116 -1.94 -14.90 6.78
N ASP A 117 -1.08 -14.10 6.16
CA ASP A 117 -1.47 -13.03 5.24
C ASP A 117 -1.62 -13.54 3.80
N GLY A 118 -2.31 -12.79 2.95
CA GLY A 118 -2.49 -13.12 1.51
C GLY A 118 -3.81 -13.81 1.16
N ASN A 119 -4.74 -13.94 2.11
CA ASN A 119 -6.09 -14.48 1.86
C ASN A 119 -6.77 -13.76 0.68
N ILE A 120 -7.51 -14.51 -0.13
CA ILE A 120 -8.39 -13.94 -1.14
C ILE A 120 -9.53 -13.20 -0.45
N HIS A 121 -9.77 -11.96 -0.87
CA HIS A 121 -10.86 -11.15 -0.35
C HIS A 121 -11.25 -10.06 -1.35
N THR A 122 -12.44 -9.49 -1.17
CA THR A 122 -12.71 -8.14 -1.62
C THR A 122 -12.42 -7.16 -0.50
N ASP A 123 -12.11 -5.93 -0.87
CA ASP A 123 -11.90 -4.87 0.09
C ASP A 123 -13.19 -4.45 0.81
N HIS A 124 -13.05 -3.88 2.01
CA HIS A 124 -14.18 -3.41 2.81
C HIS A 124 -15.11 -2.50 1.99
N TRP A 125 -16.44 -2.69 2.13
CA TRP A 125 -17.46 -2.06 1.29
C TRP A 125 -17.41 -0.52 1.26
N SER A 126 -16.81 0.11 2.27
CA SER A 126 -16.66 1.56 2.33
C SER A 126 -15.61 2.10 1.36
N LYS A 127 -14.65 1.27 0.93
CA LYS A 127 -13.59 1.69 0.01
C LYS A 127 -14.19 1.89 -1.38
N VAL A 128 -13.73 2.94 -2.07
CA VAL A 128 -14.08 3.23 -3.46
C VAL A 128 -12.91 2.88 -4.37
N VAL A 129 -11.70 3.35 -4.02
CA VAL A 129 -10.45 3.04 -4.70
C VAL A 129 -9.42 2.64 -3.66
N THR A 130 -8.67 1.59 -3.95
CA THR A 130 -7.51 1.15 -3.15
C THR A 130 -6.24 1.32 -3.97
N VAL A 131 -5.20 1.80 -3.31
CA VAL A 131 -3.87 2.07 -3.84
C VAL A 131 -2.83 1.34 -3.00
N LEU A 132 -1.88 0.71 -3.66
CA LEU A 132 -0.73 0.04 -3.08
C LEU A 132 0.53 0.66 -3.70
N VAL A 133 1.45 1.14 -2.88
CA VAL A 133 2.79 1.58 -3.32
C VAL A 133 3.83 0.67 -2.67
N TYR A 134 4.76 0.17 -3.48
CA TYR A 134 5.75 -0.82 -3.08
C TYR A 134 7.18 -0.27 -3.05
N PHE A 135 8.02 -0.80 -2.15
CA PHE A 135 9.35 -0.26 -1.82
C PHE A 135 10.42 -1.37 -1.67
N ASN A 136 10.27 -2.49 -2.40
CA ASN A 136 11.14 -3.66 -2.25
C ASN A 136 12.17 -3.72 -3.38
N ASP A 137 13.44 -3.82 -3.01
CA ASP A 137 14.55 -3.89 -3.96
C ASP A 137 14.64 -5.29 -4.57
N GLY A 138 14.10 -5.43 -5.78
CA GLY A 138 13.95 -6.71 -6.43
C GLY A 138 12.87 -7.59 -5.78
N TRP A 139 12.50 -8.65 -6.49
CA TRP A 139 11.59 -9.67 -5.98
C TRP A 139 11.88 -11.00 -6.67
N GLU A 140 12.05 -12.06 -5.89
CA GLU A 140 12.32 -13.40 -6.39
C GLU A 140 11.15 -14.34 -6.10
N GLY A 141 10.80 -15.16 -7.09
CA GLY A 141 9.71 -16.14 -7.00
C GLY A 141 8.31 -15.51 -6.87
N ASP A 142 7.30 -16.37 -6.78
CA ASP A 142 5.89 -15.97 -6.84
C ASP A 142 5.28 -15.54 -5.49
N GLY A 143 5.91 -15.97 -4.39
CA GLY A 143 5.43 -15.66 -3.04
C GLY A 143 5.32 -14.16 -2.82
N GLY A 144 4.17 -13.69 -2.31
CA GLY A 144 3.95 -12.31 -1.91
C GLY A 144 3.63 -11.34 -3.06
N GLN A 145 3.66 -11.82 -4.31
CA GLN A 145 3.17 -11.04 -5.44
C GLN A 145 1.65 -10.95 -5.42
N LEU A 146 1.10 -9.75 -5.57
CA LEU A 146 -0.34 -9.54 -5.57
C LEU A 146 -0.96 -10.18 -6.80
N ARG A 147 -2.03 -10.94 -6.63
CA ARG A 147 -2.84 -11.46 -7.73
C ARG A 147 -4.19 -10.76 -7.78
N ILE A 148 -4.56 -10.39 -9.01
CA ILE A 148 -5.88 -9.85 -9.39
C ILE A 148 -6.68 -11.04 -9.91
N LEU A 149 -7.74 -11.40 -9.21
CA LEU A 149 -8.38 -12.71 -9.33
C LEU A 149 -9.74 -12.62 -10.00
N ARG A 150 -10.07 -13.63 -10.82
CA ARG A 150 -11.41 -13.84 -11.35
C ARG A 150 -12.29 -14.62 -10.37
N SER A 151 -11.66 -15.39 -9.48
CA SER A 151 -12.30 -16.25 -8.48
C SER A 151 -12.15 -15.71 -7.05
N LYS A 152 -13.11 -16.06 -6.19
CA LYS A 152 -13.07 -15.75 -4.74
C LYS A 152 -12.35 -16.83 -3.92
N ASP A 153 -12.14 -18.01 -4.49
CA ASP A 153 -11.73 -19.22 -3.80
C ASP A 153 -10.44 -19.84 -4.38
N ASP A 154 -10.06 -19.47 -5.60
CA ASP A 154 -8.88 -20.02 -6.29
C ASP A 154 -7.82 -18.94 -6.52
N ILE A 155 -6.64 -19.13 -5.91
CA ILE A 155 -5.51 -18.19 -6.04
C ILE A 155 -4.81 -18.30 -7.39
N GLU A 156 -5.00 -19.40 -8.12
CA GLU A 156 -4.40 -19.65 -9.45
C GLU A 156 -5.29 -19.14 -10.60
N ASP A 157 -6.57 -18.81 -10.35
CA ASP A 157 -7.44 -18.15 -11.34
C ASP A 157 -7.28 -16.62 -11.31
N TYR A 158 -6.12 -16.17 -11.80
CA TYR A 158 -5.75 -14.75 -11.85
C TYR A 158 -5.68 -14.19 -13.27
N ALA A 159 -6.02 -12.90 -13.39
CA ALA A 159 -5.84 -12.11 -14.60
C ALA A 159 -4.46 -11.45 -14.66
N ALA A 160 -3.90 -11.11 -13.50
CA ALA A 160 -2.58 -10.52 -13.39
C ALA A 160 -1.91 -10.92 -12.07
N GLN A 161 -0.58 -11.05 -12.13
CA GLN A 161 0.30 -11.21 -10.98
C GLN A 161 1.29 -10.04 -10.97
N ILE A 162 1.37 -9.34 -9.85
CA ILE A 162 2.02 -8.04 -9.74
C ILE A 162 3.12 -8.14 -8.67
N PRO A 163 4.40 -8.09 -9.07
CA PRO A 163 5.49 -8.10 -8.12
C PRO A 163 5.50 -6.79 -7.33
N PRO A 164 5.80 -6.82 -6.01
CA PRO A 164 5.81 -5.64 -5.16
C PRO A 164 7.12 -4.85 -5.35
N MET A 165 7.44 -4.45 -6.58
CA MET A 165 8.70 -3.82 -6.96
C MET A 165 8.82 -2.39 -6.45
N SER A 166 10.04 -1.99 -6.10
CA SER A 166 10.40 -0.62 -5.70
C SER A 166 9.81 0.46 -6.63
N GLY A 167 9.14 1.44 -6.03
CA GLY A 167 8.57 2.60 -6.73
C GLY A 167 7.36 2.30 -7.60
N SER A 168 6.82 1.09 -7.58
CA SER A 168 5.59 0.76 -8.32
C SER A 168 4.33 1.13 -7.54
N LEU A 169 3.32 1.60 -8.26
CA LEU A 169 1.96 1.76 -7.75
C LEU A 169 1.04 0.75 -8.44
N MET A 170 0.11 0.19 -7.66
CA MET A 170 -1.04 -0.55 -8.16
C MET A 170 -2.30 0.07 -7.57
N ALA A 171 -3.33 0.24 -8.38
CA ALA A 171 -4.62 0.73 -7.90
C ALA A 171 -5.78 -0.05 -8.51
N PHE A 172 -6.88 -0.16 -7.78
CA PHE A 172 -8.11 -0.76 -8.29
C PHE A 172 -9.36 -0.10 -7.70
N ARG A 173 -10.44 -0.14 -8.48
CA ARG A 173 -11.76 0.22 -8.00
C ARG A 173 -12.33 -0.94 -7.20
N ARG A 174 -12.84 -0.67 -6.01
CA ARG A 174 -13.50 -1.68 -5.18
C ARG A 174 -14.86 -2.03 -5.78
N CYS A 175 -15.13 -3.32 -5.98
CA CYS A 175 -16.44 -3.86 -6.35
C CYS A 175 -16.68 -5.22 -5.66
N ASP A 176 -17.86 -5.82 -5.83
CA ASP A 176 -18.21 -7.08 -5.15
C ASP A 176 -17.47 -8.31 -5.69
N HIS A 177 -16.79 -8.15 -6.83
CA HIS A 177 -15.92 -9.16 -7.43
C HIS A 177 -14.48 -8.67 -7.56
N SER A 178 -14.07 -7.62 -6.84
CA SER A 178 -12.68 -7.15 -6.85
C SER A 178 -11.78 -8.04 -6.00
N PHE A 179 -11.76 -9.34 -6.31
CA PHE A 179 -11.03 -10.37 -5.58
C PHE A 179 -9.54 -10.20 -5.80
N HIS A 180 -8.81 -10.16 -4.72
CA HIS A 180 -7.35 -10.09 -4.74
C HIS A 180 -6.78 -10.82 -3.52
N GLY A 181 -5.55 -11.26 -3.68
CA GLY A 181 -4.80 -12.01 -2.68
C GLY A 181 -3.34 -12.11 -3.10
N TYR A 182 -2.56 -12.94 -2.41
CA TYR A 182 -1.23 -13.29 -2.89
C TYR A 182 -0.80 -14.67 -2.38
N VAL A 183 0.03 -15.35 -3.17
CA VAL A 183 0.67 -16.61 -2.74
C VAL A 183 1.41 -16.36 -1.44
N ARG A 184 1.22 -17.23 -0.45
CA ARG A 184 1.73 -17.02 0.92
C ARG A 184 3.23 -16.71 0.92
N TYR A 185 3.59 -15.74 1.73
CA TYR A 185 4.98 -15.28 1.83
C TYR A 185 5.29 -14.79 3.25
N LYS A 186 6.48 -15.16 3.73
CA LYS A 186 7.01 -14.75 5.03
C LYS A 186 8.34 -14.05 4.80
N GLY A 187 8.41 -12.78 5.17
CA GLY A 187 9.62 -11.98 5.01
C GLY A 187 9.33 -10.49 4.85
N PRO A 188 10.37 -9.68 4.58
CA PRO A 188 10.22 -8.27 4.25
C PRO A 188 9.32 -8.09 3.03
N ARG A 189 8.36 -7.18 3.15
CA ARG A 189 7.41 -6.78 2.10
C ARG A 189 6.88 -5.39 2.42
N ARG A 190 7.73 -4.37 2.18
CA ARG A 190 7.41 -2.97 2.41
C ARG A 190 6.36 -2.50 1.42
N MET A 191 5.27 -1.97 1.95
CA MET A 191 4.22 -1.33 1.18
C MET A 191 3.42 -0.33 2.00
N VAL A 192 2.89 0.67 1.31
CA VAL A 192 1.86 1.58 1.80
C VAL A 192 0.55 1.21 1.10
N GLN A 193 -0.50 0.97 1.89
CA GLN A 193 -1.87 0.88 1.39
C GLN A 193 -2.58 2.18 1.72
N MET A 194 -3.20 2.79 0.72
CA MET A 194 -4.12 3.91 0.88
C MET A 194 -5.46 3.53 0.26
N SER A 195 -6.57 3.93 0.88
CA SER A 195 -7.88 3.86 0.24
C SER A 195 -8.67 5.15 0.40
N TRP A 196 -9.37 5.54 -0.66
CA TRP A 196 -10.43 6.55 -0.60
C TRP A 196 -11.74 5.88 -0.23
N ASN A 197 -12.38 6.37 0.83
CA ASN A 197 -13.56 5.76 1.42
C ASN A 197 -14.77 6.67 1.27
N ARG A 198 -15.95 6.05 1.07
CA ARG A 198 -17.23 6.76 1.09
C ARG A 198 -17.38 7.54 2.40
N PRO A 199 -17.89 8.78 2.36
CA PRO A 199 -18.18 9.55 3.56
C PRO A 199 -19.24 8.83 4.39
N SER A 200 -18.83 8.18 5.47
CA SER A 200 -19.76 7.59 6.44
C SER A 200 -19.11 7.47 7.81
N ARG A 201 -19.73 8.08 8.82
CA ARG A 201 -19.31 7.94 10.22
C ARG A 201 -19.35 6.47 10.67
N MET A 202 -20.33 5.70 10.20
CA MET A 202 -20.46 4.27 10.49
C MET A 202 -19.37 3.44 9.83
N ALA A 203 -18.95 3.79 8.60
CA ALA A 203 -17.85 3.11 7.92
C ALA A 203 -16.53 3.26 8.67
N ASN A 204 -16.22 4.45 9.20
CA ASN A 204 -15.00 4.70 9.95
C ASN A 204 -14.94 3.87 11.25
N VAL A 205 -16.05 3.77 11.98
CA VAL A 205 -16.15 2.95 13.20
C VAL A 205 -16.06 1.46 12.86
N SER A 206 -16.81 1.00 11.86
CA SER A 206 -16.81 -0.40 11.41
C SER A 206 -15.42 -0.86 10.94
N GLN A 207 -14.69 -0.03 10.19
CA GLN A 207 -13.32 -0.34 9.78
C GLN A 207 -12.37 -0.48 10.98
N LYS A 208 -12.46 0.42 11.97
CA LYS A 208 -11.65 0.31 13.20
C LYS A 208 -11.97 -0.98 13.96
N ILE A 209 -13.25 -1.33 14.09
CA ILE A 209 -13.69 -2.57 14.75
C ILE A 209 -13.21 -3.81 13.98
N SER A 210 -13.37 -3.84 12.65
CA SER A 210 -12.92 -4.96 11.81
C SER A 210 -11.41 -5.18 11.94
N ARG A 211 -10.62 -4.11 12.02
CA ARG A 211 -9.16 -4.19 12.25
C ARG A 211 -8.83 -4.77 13.63
N LEU A 212 -9.58 -4.42 14.66
CA LEU A 212 -9.44 -5.00 16.01
C LEU A 212 -9.84 -6.47 16.04
N GLY A 213 -10.97 -6.83 15.43
CA GLY A 213 -11.45 -8.21 15.33
C GLY A 213 -10.46 -9.12 14.61
N THR A 214 -9.88 -8.65 13.50
CA THR A 214 -8.84 -9.40 12.76
C THR A 214 -7.59 -9.63 13.62
N ARG A 215 -7.19 -8.65 14.45
CA ARG A 215 -6.08 -8.81 15.41
C ARG A 215 -6.40 -9.86 16.48
N LEU A 216 -7.63 -9.85 17.03
CA LEU A 216 -8.05 -10.81 18.05
C LEU A 216 -8.12 -12.24 17.49
N MET A 217 -8.70 -12.42 16.30
CA MET A 217 -8.72 -13.73 15.62
C MET A 217 -7.31 -14.27 15.35
N LYS A 218 -6.35 -13.40 14.99
CA LYS A 218 -4.94 -13.77 14.84
C LYS A 218 -4.28 -14.21 16.16
N LEU A 219 -4.67 -13.63 17.30
CA LEU A 219 -4.18 -14.04 18.62
C LEU A 219 -4.73 -15.42 19.04
N VAL A 220 -6.02 -15.66 18.81
CA VAL A 220 -6.68 -16.95 19.12
C VAL A 220 -6.09 -18.08 18.27
N THR A 221 -5.94 -17.86 16.97
CA THR A 221 -5.35 -18.86 16.05
C THR A 221 -3.89 -19.17 16.34
N ARG A 222 -3.11 -18.22 16.88
CA ARG A 222 -1.75 -18.47 17.38
C ARG A 222 -1.72 -19.25 18.69
N GLY A 223 -2.76 -19.15 19.53
CA GLY A 223 -2.88 -19.87 20.79
C GLY A 223 -3.26 -21.35 20.63
N SER A 224 -4.06 -21.69 19.62
CA SER A 224 -4.47 -23.08 19.33
C SER A 224 -3.40 -23.94 18.62
N GLY A 225 -2.26 -23.36 18.23
CA GLY A 225 -1.17 -24.08 17.55
C GLY A 225 -0.13 -24.73 18.46
N ARG A 226 -0.37 -24.80 19.78
CA ARG A 226 0.42 -25.56 20.75
C ARG A 226 -0.44 -26.65 21.38
N VAL A 227 -0.60 -27.76 20.67
CA VAL A 227 -0.80 -29.10 21.24
C VAL A 227 0.03 -30.05 20.41
#